data_AF-A0A7J2T8Z5-F1
#
_entry.id   AF-A0A7J2T8Z5-F1
#
_cell.length_a   1.000
_cell.length_b   1.000
_cell.length_c   1.000
_cell.angle_alpha   90.00
_cell.angle_beta   90.00
_cell.angle_gamma   90.00
#
_symmetry.space_group_name_H-M   'P 1'
#
loop_
_entity.id
_entity.type
_entity.pdbx_description
1 polymer ?
#
loop_
_entity_poly.entity_id
_entity_poly.type
_entity_poly.pdbx_seq_one_letter_code
_entity_poly.pdbx_strand_id
1 'polypeptide(L)'
;MVLEDSVVAKFQAYIIYSKNLKEILKRVVNFMQSCNNLVSDVELKPIFDEICGNFKPRYMEFPDSEAIDKAVMQAELNSGIVFRVSSPRSDVHAIALIPVNQRNKEATLKR
;
A
#
# COMPACT_ATOMS: atom_id res chain seq x y z
N MET A 1 8.59 8.25 -6.29
CA MET A 1 7.99 8.19 -7.64
C MET A 1 6.50 7.92 -7.50
N VAL A 2 5.62 8.46 -8.35
CA VAL A 2 4.16 8.28 -8.18
C VAL A 2 3.66 7.28 -9.21
N LEU A 3 3.10 6.16 -8.75
CA LEU A 3 2.50 5.18 -9.65
C LEU A 3 1.13 5.67 -10.13
N GLU A 4 0.86 5.45 -11.40
CA GLU A 4 -0.44 5.76 -12.00
C GLU A 4 -1.52 4.77 -11.54
N ASP A 5 -2.77 5.25 -11.54
CA ASP A 5 -3.94 4.43 -11.18
C ASP A 5 -4.10 3.20 -12.08
N SER A 6 -3.61 3.28 -13.33
CA SER A 6 -3.60 2.19 -14.31
C SER A 6 -2.83 0.96 -13.80
N VAL A 7 -1.79 1.16 -12.98
CA VAL A 7 -0.96 0.11 -12.40
C VAL A 7 -1.72 -0.70 -11.34
N VAL A 8 -2.65 -0.05 -10.63
CA VAL A 8 -3.41 -0.68 -9.54
C VAL A 8 -4.78 -1.21 -9.98
N ALA A 9 -5.28 -0.80 -11.16
CA ALA A 9 -6.60 -1.16 -11.67
C ALA A 9 -6.84 -2.67 -11.82
N LYS A 10 -5.78 -3.48 -11.95
CA LYS A 10 -5.88 -4.95 -12.00
C LYS A 10 -6.19 -5.60 -10.65
N PHE A 11 -5.93 -4.90 -9.55
CA PHE A 11 -6.15 -5.39 -8.20
C PHE A 11 -7.47 -4.88 -7.64
N GLN A 12 -8.04 -5.63 -6.70
CA GLN A 12 -8.98 -5.05 -5.75
C GLN A 12 -8.17 -4.19 -4.78
N ALA A 13 -8.17 -2.88 -5.03
CA ALA A 13 -7.44 -1.89 -4.25
C ALA A 13 -8.38 -0.82 -3.70
N TYR A 14 -8.02 -0.26 -2.55
CA TYR A 14 -8.61 0.97 -2.02
C TYR A 14 -7.68 2.13 -2.30
N ILE A 15 -8.17 3.19 -2.95
CA ILE A 15 -7.45 4.46 -3.06
C ILE A 15 -8.04 5.42 -2.03
N ILE A 16 -7.20 5.83 -1.09
CA ILE A 16 -7.61 6.66 0.05
C ILE A 16 -7.01 8.05 -0.10
N TYR A 17 -7.87 9.07 -0.05
CA TYR A 17 -7.51 10.46 -0.23
C TYR A 17 -7.62 11.25 1.08
N SER A 18 -6.65 12.11 1.38
CA SER A 18 -6.73 13.09 2.47
C SER A 18 -5.73 14.23 2.27
N LYS A 19 -6.02 15.39 2.85
CA LYS A 19 -5.06 16.49 2.98
C LYS A 19 -3.92 16.17 3.94
N ASN A 20 -4.07 15.15 4.78
CA ASN A 20 -3.06 14.73 5.75
C ASN A 20 -2.65 13.28 5.53
N LEU A 21 -1.41 13.09 5.05
CA LEU A 21 -0.86 11.75 4.79
C LEU A 21 -0.81 10.88 6.06
N LYS A 22 -0.43 11.44 7.21
CA LYS A 22 -0.36 10.70 8.48
C LYS A 22 -1.73 10.15 8.90
N GLU A 23 -2.80 10.89 8.59
CA GLU A 23 -4.17 10.45 8.85
C GLU A 23 -4.57 9.25 7.98
N ILE A 24 -4.20 9.27 6.69
CA ILE A 24 -4.44 8.13 5.78
C ILE A 24 -3.76 6.88 6.31
N LEU A 25 -2.47 6.99 6.66
CA LEU A 25 -1.70 5.84 7.13
C LEU A 25 -2.23 5.30 8.46
N LYS A 26 -2.71 6.16 9.39
CA LYS A 26 -3.40 5.70 10.61
C LYS A 26 -4.67 4.92 10.29
N ARG A 27 -5.48 5.36 9.32
CA ARG A 27 -6.68 4.63 8.88
C ARG A 27 -6.32 3.27 8.28
N VAL A 28 -5.26 3.21 7.48
CA VAL A 28 -4.74 1.95 6.91
C VAL A 28 -4.29 0.98 8.01
N VAL A 29 -3.51 1.45 8.98
CA VAL A 29 -3.06 0.63 10.13
C VAL A 29 -4.25 0.09 10.93
N ASN A 30 -5.23 0.93 11.22
CA ASN A 30 -6.44 0.52 11.94
C ASN A 30 -7.24 -0.53 11.16
N PHE A 31 -7.37 -0.35 9.84
CA PHE A 31 -8.06 -1.30 8.97
C PHE A 31 -7.35 -2.65 8.93
N MET A 32 -6.02 -2.65 8.87
CA MET A 32 -5.20 -3.87 8.88
C MET A 32 -4.95 -4.44 10.27
N GLN A 33 -5.49 -3.79 11.31
CA GLN A 33 -5.40 -4.12 12.74
C GLN A 33 -3.99 -4.15 13.34
N SER A 34 -2.93 -4.09 12.52
CA SER A 34 -1.54 -4.03 12.95
C SER A 34 -0.65 -3.52 11.82
N CYS A 35 0.38 -2.78 12.18
CA CYS A 35 1.42 -2.35 11.25
C CYS A 35 2.31 -3.52 10.77
N ASN A 36 2.41 -4.62 11.51
CA ASN A 36 3.14 -5.82 11.06
C ASN A 36 2.49 -6.49 9.85
N ASN A 37 1.19 -6.25 9.63
CA ASN A 37 0.44 -6.80 8.51
C ASN A 37 0.63 -5.97 7.23
N LEU A 38 1.58 -5.05 7.19
CA LEU A 38 1.79 -4.14 6.08
C LEU A 38 3.12 -4.41 5.36
N VAL A 39 3.06 -4.40 4.03
CA VAL A 39 4.22 -4.17 3.18
C VAL A 39 4.10 -2.77 2.60
N SER A 40 4.98 -1.86 3.00
CA SER A 40 4.91 -0.45 2.68
C SER A 40 6.03 -0.02 1.74
N ASP A 41 5.74 0.99 0.92
CA ASP A 41 6.78 1.73 0.20
C ASP A 41 7.79 2.31 1.20
N VAL A 42 9.07 2.26 0.85
CA VAL A 42 10.16 2.83 1.65
C VAL A 42 10.01 4.34 1.86
N GLU A 43 9.40 5.07 0.92
CA GLU A 43 9.15 6.51 1.04
C GLU A 43 8.20 6.86 2.20
N LEU A 44 7.38 5.90 2.64
CA LEU A 44 6.44 6.07 3.76
C LEU A 44 7.06 5.73 5.12
N LYS A 45 8.27 5.15 5.13
CA LYS A 45 8.96 4.70 6.35
C LYS A 45 9.05 5.77 7.45
N PRO A 46 9.42 7.04 7.17
CA PRO A 46 9.51 8.05 8.23
C PRO A 46 8.18 8.24 8.98
N ILE A 47 7.06 8.20 8.25
CA ILE A 47 5.74 8.44 8.82
C ILE A 47 5.24 7.20 9.56
N PHE A 48 5.52 6.00 9.03
CA PHE A 48 5.22 4.75 9.73
C PHE A 48 6.03 4.58 11.01
N ASP A 49 7.29 5.00 11.03
CA ASP A 49 8.12 4.97 12.25
C ASP A 49 7.52 5.85 13.36
N GLU A 50 6.86 6.96 13.02
CA GLU A 50 6.12 7.79 13.99
C GLU A 50 4.79 7.18 14.46
N ILE A 51 4.13 6.37 13.63
CA ILE A 51 2.79 5.82 13.92
C ILE A 51 2.88 4.47 14.65
N CYS A 52 3.83 3.62 14.25
CA CYS A 52 3.80 2.19 14.52
C CYS A 52 4.70 1.73 15.68
N GLY A 53 5.61 2.59 16.15
CA GLY A 53 6.53 2.26 17.26
C GLY A 53 7.32 0.97 16.98
N ASN A 54 7.06 -0.07 17.77
CA ASN A 54 7.76 -1.36 17.71
C ASN A 54 7.22 -2.33 16.63
N PHE A 55 5.99 -2.16 16.19
CA PHE A 55 5.34 -3.07 15.25
C PHE A 55 5.46 -2.48 13.84
N LYS A 56 6.54 -2.71 13.11
CA LYS A 56 6.80 -1.98 11.86
C LYS A 56 6.32 -2.74 10.62
N PRO A 57 5.85 -2.03 9.57
CA PRO A 57 5.69 -2.62 8.25
C PRO A 57 7.00 -3.21 7.73
N ARG A 58 6.89 -4.21 6.85
CA ARG A 58 8.00 -4.57 5.96
C ARG A 58 8.12 -3.52 4.88
N TYR A 59 9.32 -2.98 4.65
CA TYR A 59 9.53 -1.96 3.63
C TYR A 59 10.06 -2.56 2.32
N MET A 60 9.58 -2.05 1.19
CA MET A 60 9.98 -2.43 -0.17
C MET A 60 9.91 -1.21 -1.09
N GLU A 61 10.68 -1.19 -2.17
CA GLU A 61 10.55 -0.19 -3.23
C GLU A 61 9.54 -0.66 -4.29
N PHE A 62 8.66 0.23 -4.74
CA PHE A 62 7.68 -0.05 -5.79
C PHE A 62 7.96 0.78 -7.06
N PRO A 63 9.03 0.47 -7.82
CA PRO A 63 9.34 1.21 -9.03
C PRO A 63 8.33 0.98 -10.16
N ASP A 64 7.60 -0.13 -10.14
CA ASP A 64 6.70 -0.50 -11.23
C ASP A 64 5.64 -1.52 -10.76
N SER A 65 4.80 -1.92 -11.72
CA SER A 65 3.77 -2.95 -11.51
C SER A 65 4.31 -4.32 -11.10
N GLU A 66 5.54 -4.68 -11.53
CA GLU A 66 6.13 -5.99 -11.26
C GLU A 66 6.60 -6.09 -9.81
N ALA A 67 7.11 -5.00 -9.24
CA ALA A 67 7.43 -4.92 -7.82
C ALA A 67 6.18 -5.12 -6.94
N ILE A 68 5.05 -4.54 -7.34
CA ILE A 68 3.77 -4.75 -6.65
C ILE A 68 3.32 -6.21 -6.76
N ASP A 69 3.40 -6.79 -7.96
CA ASP A 69 3.09 -8.22 -8.20
C ASP A 69 3.89 -9.13 -7.27
N LYS A 70 5.20 -8.91 -7.20
CA LYS A 70 6.11 -9.65 -6.32
C LYS A 70 5.68 -9.51 -4.86
N ALA A 71 5.35 -8.30 -4.42
CA ALA A 71 4.93 -8.06 -3.04
C ALA A 71 3.61 -8.76 -2.70
N VAL A 72 2.60 -8.69 -3.57
CA VAL A 72 1.31 -9.39 -3.39
C VAL A 72 1.51 -10.90 -3.31
N MET A 73 2.38 -11.47 -4.15
CA MET A 73 2.63 -12.92 -4.15
C MET A 73 3.41 -13.38 -2.92
N GLN A 74 4.42 -12.64 -2.49
CA GLN A 74 5.30 -12.99 -1.37
C GLN A 74 4.67 -12.75 0.01
N ALA A 75 3.77 -11.78 0.13
CA ALA A 75 3.14 -11.46 1.41
C ALA A 75 2.14 -12.53 1.86
N GLU A 76 1.95 -12.65 3.18
CA GLU A 76 0.97 -13.55 3.78
C GLU A 76 -0.46 -13.06 3.52
N LEU A 77 -1.42 -13.98 3.52
CA LEU A 77 -2.84 -13.61 3.46
C LEU A 77 -3.21 -12.72 4.64
N ASN A 78 -4.16 -11.80 4.41
CA ASN A 78 -4.57 -10.76 5.37
C ASN A 78 -3.50 -9.69 5.67
N SER A 79 -2.42 -9.65 4.89
CA SER A 79 -1.52 -8.48 4.83
C SER A 79 -2.05 -7.41 3.88
N GLY A 80 -1.43 -6.23 3.84
CA GLY A 80 -1.77 -5.13 2.94
C GLY A 80 -0.53 -4.51 2.30
N ILE A 81 -0.57 -4.29 0.98
CA ILE A 81 0.48 -3.56 0.26
C ILE A 81 0.10 -2.08 0.20
N VAL A 82 1.00 -1.18 0.60
CA VAL A 82 0.71 0.26 0.77
C VAL A 82 1.75 1.10 0.06
N PHE A 83 1.31 2.01 -0.81
CA PHE A 83 2.19 2.92 -1.54
C PHE A 83 1.45 4.17 -2.02
N ARG A 84 2.21 5.18 -2.46
CA ARG A 84 1.67 6.44 -2.98
C ARG A 84 1.21 6.26 -4.43
N VAL A 85 0.06 6.83 -4.75
CA VAL A 85 -0.47 6.93 -6.12
C VAL A 85 -0.79 8.38 -6.45
N SER A 86 -1.09 8.63 -7.72
CA SER A 86 -1.42 9.97 -8.19
C SER A 86 -2.70 10.47 -7.54
N SER A 87 -2.67 11.72 -7.07
CA SER A 87 -3.87 12.40 -6.61
C SER A 87 -4.43 13.26 -7.75
N PRO A 88 -5.75 13.28 -7.96
CA PRO A 88 -6.38 14.17 -8.94
C PRO A 88 -6.28 15.65 -8.53
N ARG A 89 -5.83 15.94 -7.30
CA ARG A 89 -5.64 17.30 -6.76
C ARG A 89 -4.26 17.45 -6.14
N SER A 90 -3.60 18.57 -6.40
CA SER A 90 -2.26 18.87 -5.86
C SER A 90 -2.24 19.08 -4.34
N ASP A 91 -3.36 19.47 -3.72
CA ASP A 91 -3.48 19.71 -2.28
C ASP A 91 -3.91 18.47 -1.48
N VAL A 92 -3.97 17.30 -2.12
CA VAL A 92 -4.47 16.06 -1.54
C VAL A 92 -3.47 14.95 -1.78
N HIS A 93 -3.22 14.12 -0.75
CA HIS A 93 -2.44 12.90 -0.87
C HIS A 93 -3.34 11.72 -1.23
N ALA A 94 -2.81 10.78 -2.01
CA ALA A 94 -3.47 9.53 -2.34
C ALA A 94 -2.56 8.34 -1.99
N ILE A 95 -3.14 7.34 -1.33
CA ILE A 95 -2.47 6.08 -0.98
C ILE A 95 -3.31 4.94 -1.54
N ALA A 96 -2.65 4.01 -2.24
CA ALA A 96 -3.23 2.73 -2.57
C ALA A 96 -2.99 1.74 -1.43
N LEU A 97 -4.04 0.99 -1.09
CA LEU A 97 -3.99 -0.19 -0.23
C LEU A 97 -4.50 -1.38 -1.03
N ILE A 98 -3.64 -2.37 -1.25
CA ILE A 98 -3.99 -3.65 -1.87
C ILE A 98 -4.03 -4.71 -0.76
N PRO A 99 -5.20 -5.18 -0.30
CA PRO A 99 -5.28 -6.31 0.61
C PRO A 99 -4.76 -7.57 -0.07
N VAL A 100 -3.90 -8.32 0.63
CA VAL A 100 -3.38 -9.60 0.19
C VAL A 100 -4.42 -10.67 0.49
N ASN A 101 -5.20 -10.99 -0.53
CA ASN A 101 -6.23 -12.02 -0.50
C ASN A 101 -6.08 -12.95 -1.72
N GLN A 102 -6.84 -14.04 -1.74
CA GLN A 102 -6.77 -15.03 -2.80
C GLN A 102 -7.00 -14.41 -4.19
N ARG A 103 -7.97 -13.50 -4.31
CA ARG A 103 -8.32 -12.84 -5.58
C ARG A 103 -7.17 -11.97 -6.13
N ASN A 104 -6.50 -11.21 -5.27
CA ASN A 104 -5.37 -10.37 -5.69
C ASN A 104 -4.14 -11.22 -6.03
N LYS A 105 -3.91 -12.35 -5.36
CA LYS A 105 -2.86 -13.31 -5.76
C LYS A 105 -3.15 -13.95 -7.12
N GLU A 106 -4.41 -14.35 -7.37
CA GLU A 106 -4.81 -14.90 -8.66
C GLU A 106 -4.72 -13.88 -9.80
N ALA A 107 -5.05 -12.61 -9.54
CA ALA A 107 -4.91 -11.54 -10.51
C ALA A 107 -3.45 -11.35 -10.98
N THR A 108 -2.48 -11.62 -10.11
CA THR A 108 -1.05 -11.59 -10.45
C THR A 108 -0.62 -12.75 -11.36
N LEU A 109 -1.29 -13.91 -11.27
CA LEU A 109 -0.93 -15.13 -12.00
C LEU A 109 -1.46 -15.18 -13.44
N LYS A 110 -2.48 -14.38 -13.79
CA LYS A 110 -3.10 -14.37 -15.13
C LYS A 110 -2.32 -13.56 -16.18
N ARG A 111 -0.99 -13.48 -16.07
CA ARG A 111 -0.12 -12.77 -17.00
C ARG A 111 0.33 -13.64 -18.16
#